data_AF-A0A8B2NKW0-F1
#
_entry.id   AF-A0A8B2NKW0-F1
#
_cell.length_a   1.000
_cell.length_b   1.000
_cell.length_c   1.000
_cell.angle_alpha   90.00
_cell.angle_beta   90.00
_cell.angle_gamma   90.00
#
_symmetry.space_group_name_H-M   'P 1'
#
loop_
_entity.id
_entity.type
_entity.pdbx_description
1 polymer ?
#
loop_
_entity_poly.entity_id
_entity_poly.type
_entity_poly.pdbx_seq_one_letter_code
_entity_poly.pdbx_strand_id
1 'polypeptide(L)'
;MAQFEVLPVPGYEDAILEEFRTLPLKCADGLDTMIGMLEDREPSVRDWCGLIAGRHELYAIPLPDCAQRRLIVSVRRTDRTRPRTVHGTLPGGEYACSRGRDIAVTQLGLINPLWEAAS
;
A
#
# COMPACT_ATOMS: atom_id res chain seq x y z
N MET A 1 -2.60 0.45 -23.25
CA MET A 1 -2.22 1.13 -21.99
C MET A 1 -1.40 0.13 -21.18
N ALA A 2 -0.36 0.56 -20.48
CA ALA A 2 0.40 -0.35 -19.62
C ALA A 2 -0.45 -0.61 -18.37
N GLN A 3 -0.91 -1.85 -18.19
CA GLN A 3 -1.48 -2.30 -16.93
C GLN A 3 -0.36 -2.67 -15.98
N PHE A 4 -0.55 -2.32 -14.72
CA PHE A 4 0.37 -2.62 -13.65
C PHE A 4 -0.16 -3.76 -12.80
N GLU A 5 0.75 -4.61 -12.35
CA GLU A 5 0.41 -5.69 -11.45
C GLU A 5 0.17 -5.14 -10.03
N VAL A 6 -0.98 -5.49 -9.44
CA VAL A 6 -1.34 -5.19 -8.06
C VAL A 6 -1.55 -6.50 -7.32
N LEU A 7 -0.66 -6.83 -6.39
CA LEU A 7 -0.71 -8.09 -5.67
C LEU A 7 -0.50 -7.88 -4.17
N PRO A 8 -1.06 -8.74 -3.31
CA PRO A 8 -0.65 -8.79 -1.91
C PRO A 8 0.86 -9.09 -1.81
N VAL A 9 1.46 -8.70 -0.69
CA VAL A 9 2.85 -9.09 -0.40
C VAL A 9 2.96 -10.63 -0.27
N PRO A 10 3.93 -11.25 -0.94
CA PRO A 10 4.10 -12.70 -0.88
C PRO A 10 4.27 -13.23 0.54
N GLY A 11 3.54 -14.29 0.89
CA GLY A 11 3.55 -14.93 2.21
C GLY A 11 2.62 -14.29 3.25
N TYR A 12 1.87 -13.24 2.90
CA TYR A 12 0.89 -12.58 3.77
C TYR A 12 -0.49 -12.46 3.10
N GLU A 13 -0.72 -13.17 2.01
CA GLU A 13 -1.94 -13.11 1.21
C GLU A 13 -3.17 -13.40 2.06
N ASP A 14 -3.14 -14.47 2.86
CA ASP A 14 -4.25 -14.87 3.72
C ASP A 14 -4.56 -13.80 4.77
N ALA A 15 -3.54 -13.23 5.41
CA ALA A 15 -3.73 -12.20 6.43
C ALA A 15 -4.35 -10.92 5.85
N ILE A 16 -3.91 -10.53 4.65
CA ILE A 16 -4.45 -9.38 3.92
C ILE A 16 -5.90 -9.65 3.51
N LEU A 17 -6.19 -10.85 2.98
CA LEU A 17 -7.54 -11.25 2.60
C LEU A 17 -8.49 -11.31 3.80
N GLU A 18 -8.03 -11.82 4.95
CA GLU A 18 -8.79 -11.81 6.19
C GLU A 18 -9.11 -10.39 6.65
N GLU A 19 -8.12 -9.49 6.62
CA GLU A 19 -8.34 -8.09 6.96
C GLU A 19 -9.44 -7.47 6.09
N PHE A 20 -9.39 -7.71 4.77
CA PHE A 20 -10.38 -7.19 3.84
C PHE A 20 -11.77 -7.76 4.04
N ARG A 21 -11.89 -9.05 4.41
CA ARG A 21 -13.19 -9.67 4.74
C ARG A 21 -13.86 -9.05 5.96
N THR A 22 -13.09 -8.44 6.86
CA THR A 22 -13.64 -7.77 8.05
C THR A 22 -14.07 -6.32 7.82
N LEU A 23 -13.83 -5.77 6.63
CA LEU A 23 -14.21 -4.40 6.31
C LEU A 23 -15.73 -4.26 6.14
N PRO A 24 -16.32 -3.11 6.52
CA PRO A 24 -17.70 -2.78 6.13
C PRO A 24 -17.85 -2.82 4.60
N LEU A 25 -19.01 -3.26 4.08
CA LEU A 25 -19.30 -3.36 2.64
C LEU A 25 -18.83 -2.15 1.80
N LYS A 26 -19.20 -0.95 2.22
CA LYS A 26 -18.78 0.31 1.60
C LYS A 26 -17.27 0.52 1.50
N CYS A 27 -16.49 -0.02 2.44
CA CYS A 27 -15.04 0.00 2.39
C CYS A 27 -14.47 -1.08 1.46
N ALA A 28 -15.16 -2.21 1.30
CA ALA A 28 -14.79 -3.24 0.34
C ALA A 28 -15.00 -2.76 -1.11
N ASP A 29 -16.09 -2.05 -1.40
CA ASP A 29 -16.32 -1.45 -2.73
C ASP A 29 -15.26 -0.40 -3.08
N GLY A 30 -14.89 0.45 -2.11
CA GLY A 30 -13.82 1.42 -2.26
C GLY A 30 -12.45 0.76 -2.48
N LEU A 31 -12.20 -0.38 -1.84
CA LEU A 31 -10.98 -1.16 -2.06
C LEU A 31 -10.91 -1.69 -3.49
N ASP A 32 -11.96 -2.35 -3.99
CA ASP A 32 -12.01 -2.87 -5.36
C ASP A 32 -11.76 -1.75 -6.39
N THR A 33 -12.43 -0.60 -6.20
CA THR A 33 -12.23 0.60 -7.00
C THR A 33 -10.77 1.07 -6.95
N MET A 34 -10.15 1.10 -5.77
CA MET A 34 -8.76 1.53 -5.60
C MET A 34 -7.77 0.57 -6.27
N ILE A 35 -8.01 -0.75 -6.20
CA ILE A 35 -7.18 -1.75 -6.87
C ILE A 35 -7.23 -1.52 -8.39
N GLY A 36 -8.42 -1.39 -8.98
CA GLY A 36 -8.53 -1.10 -10.42
C GLY A 36 -7.85 0.21 -10.82
N MET A 37 -7.94 1.26 -9.98
CA MET A 37 -7.21 2.52 -10.23
C MET A 37 -5.68 2.32 -10.21
N LEU A 38 -5.17 1.48 -9.31
CA LEU A 38 -3.75 1.18 -9.20
C LEU A 38 -3.26 0.33 -10.38
N GLU A 39 -4.09 -0.54 -10.94
CA GLU A 39 -3.77 -1.29 -12.16
C GLU A 39 -3.59 -0.36 -13.37
N ASP A 40 -4.26 0.78 -13.40
CA ASP A 40 -4.23 1.71 -14.53
C ASP A 40 -3.30 2.92 -14.32
N ARG A 41 -3.01 3.30 -13.07
CA ARG A 41 -2.37 4.59 -12.73
C ARG A 41 -1.36 4.45 -11.59
N GLU A 42 -0.46 5.43 -11.52
CA GLU A 42 0.45 5.54 -10.37
C GLU A 42 -0.26 6.16 -9.15
N PRO A 43 0.14 5.77 -7.93
CA PRO A 43 -0.28 6.48 -6.72
C PRO A 43 0.05 7.97 -6.77
N SER A 44 -0.77 8.78 -6.12
CA SER A 44 -0.54 10.23 -6.05
C SER A 44 0.70 10.55 -5.22
N VAL A 45 1.45 11.58 -5.64
CA VAL A 45 2.56 12.15 -4.85
C VAL A 45 2.10 12.64 -3.47
N ARG A 46 0.81 13.00 -3.32
CA ARG A 46 0.24 13.45 -2.05
C ARG A 46 0.08 12.33 -1.02
N ASP A 47 0.01 11.09 -1.49
CA ASP A 47 -0.15 9.90 -0.65
C ASP A 47 1.19 9.23 -0.36
N TRP A 48 2.29 9.79 -0.87
CA TRP A 48 3.64 9.27 -0.69
C TRP A 48 4.11 9.47 0.75
N CYS A 49 4.57 8.38 1.36
CA CYS A 49 5.07 8.37 2.74
C CYS A 49 6.60 8.43 2.81
N GLY A 50 7.29 7.89 1.82
CA GLY A 50 8.75 7.80 1.81
C GLY A 50 9.30 6.60 1.04
N LEU A 51 10.60 6.36 1.17
CA LEU A 51 11.36 5.31 0.48
C LEU A 51 12.03 4.38 1.50
N ILE A 52 11.78 3.07 1.36
CA ILE A 52 12.37 2.01 2.18
C ILE A 52 13.52 1.35 1.41
N ALA A 53 14.68 1.25 2.06
CA ALA A 53 15.88 0.59 1.54
C ALA A 53 16.30 1.08 0.14
N GLY A 54 16.04 2.36 -0.18
CA GLY A 54 16.35 2.96 -1.48
C GLY A 54 15.57 2.40 -2.67
N ARG A 55 14.57 1.53 -2.45
CA ARG A 55 13.97 0.74 -3.55
C ARG A 55 12.45 0.56 -3.50
N HIS A 56 11.81 0.71 -2.34
CA HIS A 56 10.35 0.57 -2.18
C HIS A 56 9.73 1.91 -1.80
N GLU A 57 9.04 2.56 -2.73
CA GLU A 57 8.23 3.75 -2.45
C GLU A 57 6.98 3.32 -1.70
N LEU A 58 6.75 3.88 -0.52
CA LEU A 58 5.60 3.57 0.32
C LEU A 58 4.52 4.64 0.15
N TYR A 59 3.27 4.22 0.04
CA TYR A 59 2.10 5.09 -0.07
C TYR A 59 1.02 4.68 0.94
N ALA A 60 0.33 5.67 1.49
CA ALA A 60 -0.85 5.49 2.35
C ALA A 60 -2.05 6.20 1.72
N ILE A 61 -2.76 5.46 0.87
CA ILE A 61 -3.78 5.99 -0.03
C ILE A 61 -5.16 5.92 0.64
N PRO A 62 -5.93 7.02 0.74
CA PRO A 62 -7.28 6.99 1.26
C PRO A 62 -8.18 6.04 0.45
N LEU A 63 -8.92 5.16 1.12
CA LEU A 63 -9.93 4.35 0.44
C LEU A 63 -11.14 5.22 0.05
N PRO A 64 -11.61 5.17 -1.22
CA PRO A 64 -12.87 5.76 -1.63
C PRO A 64 -14.02 5.26 -0.74
N ASP A 65 -14.97 6.14 -0.42
CA ASP A 65 -16.16 5.82 0.39
C ASP A 65 -15.88 5.26 1.80
N CYS A 66 -14.60 5.27 2.21
CA CYS A 66 -14.10 4.79 3.48
C CYS A 66 -12.95 5.69 3.96
N ALA A 67 -13.22 6.99 4.08
CA ALA A 67 -12.23 8.04 4.40
C ALA A 67 -11.43 7.81 5.71
N GLN A 68 -11.94 6.97 6.59
CA GLN A 68 -11.32 6.56 7.85
C GLN A 68 -10.40 5.34 7.72
N ARG A 69 -10.12 4.89 6.49
CA ARG A 69 -9.16 3.83 6.19
C ARG A 69 -8.21 4.27 5.08
N ARG A 70 -6.99 3.75 5.13
CA ARG A 70 -5.98 3.92 4.10
C ARG A 70 -5.45 2.58 3.66
N LEU A 71 -5.29 2.39 2.35
CA LEU A 71 -4.59 1.27 1.76
C LEU A 71 -3.09 1.53 1.81
N ILE A 72 -2.34 0.56 2.33
CA ILE A 72 -0.88 0.63 2.37
C ILE A 72 -0.32 -0.13 1.18
N VAL A 73 0.40 0.57 0.33
CA VAL A 73 0.96 0.03 -0.91
C VAL A 73 2.43 0.38 -0.99
N SER A 74 3.27 -0.55 -1.44
CA SER A 74 4.62 -0.23 -1.88
C SER A 74 4.80 -0.45 -3.38
N VAL A 75 5.64 0.39 -4.00
CA VAL A 75 6.00 0.30 -5.41
C VAL A 75 7.51 0.14 -5.51
N ARG A 76 7.99 -0.86 -6.25
CA ARG A 76 9.43 -1.07 -6.46
C ARG A 76 9.95 -0.12 -7.54
N ARG A 77 10.91 0.77 -7.20
CA ARG A 77 11.46 1.79 -8.12
C ARG A 77 12.26 1.21 -9.30
N THR A 78 12.98 0.13 -9.04
CA THR A 78 13.98 -0.41 -9.97
C THR A 78 13.43 -1.47 -10.91
N ASP A 79 12.18 -1.90 -10.69
CA ASP A 79 11.53 -2.89 -11.54
C ASP A 79 10.93 -2.23 -12.77
N ARG A 80 11.03 -2.86 -13.94
CA ARG A 80 10.39 -2.36 -15.17
C ARG A 80 8.88 -2.52 -15.13
N THR A 81 8.36 -3.51 -14.40
CA THR A 81 6.91 -3.71 -14.22
C THR A 81 6.34 -2.85 -13.10
N ARG A 82 7.20 -2.35 -12.19
CA ARG A 82 6.85 -1.58 -10.99
C ARG A 82 5.61 -2.16 -10.28
N PRO A 83 5.68 -3.43 -9.82
CA PRO A 83 4.54 -4.09 -9.22
C PRO A 83 4.15 -3.32 -7.95
N ARG A 84 2.84 -3.15 -7.76
CA ARG A 84 2.26 -2.55 -6.57
C ARG A 84 1.96 -3.67 -5.59
N THR A 85 2.64 -3.62 -4.46
CA THR A 85 2.48 -4.60 -3.40
C THR A 85 1.54 -4.04 -2.35
N VAL A 86 0.41 -4.69 -2.13
CA VAL A 86 -0.56 -4.36 -1.09
C VAL A 86 -0.13 -4.99 0.22
N HIS A 87 -0.05 -4.17 1.26
CA HIS A 87 0.36 -4.57 2.60
C HIS A 87 -0.83 -4.79 3.56
N GLY A 88 -2.01 -4.26 3.20
CA GLY A 88 -3.22 -4.27 4.03
C GLY A 88 -3.83 -2.87 4.14
N THR A 89 -4.76 -2.68 5.08
CA THR A 89 -5.31 -1.35 5.40
C THR A 89 -4.97 -0.91 6.81
N LEU A 90 -5.00 0.39 7.02
CA LEU A 90 -4.85 0.99 8.34
C LEU A 90 -5.99 1.97 8.62
N PRO A 91 -6.37 2.18 9.89
CA PRO A 91 -7.15 3.33 10.28
C PRO A 91 -6.50 4.62 9.77
N GLY A 92 -7.34 5.54 9.27
CA GLY A 92 -6.90 6.84 8.78
C GLY A 92 -6.36 7.71 9.92
N GLY A 93 -5.40 8.57 9.60
CA GLY A 93 -4.80 9.52 10.54
C GLY A 93 -3.33 9.80 10.22
N GLU A 94 -2.71 10.66 11.04
CA GLU A 94 -1.32 11.11 10.86
C GLU A 94 -0.29 9.97 10.96
N TYR A 95 -0.67 8.83 11.53
CA TYR A 95 0.22 7.68 11.75
C TYR A 95 0.17 6.62 10.65
N ALA A 96 -0.64 6.80 9.60
CA ALA A 96 -0.76 5.78 8.55
C ALA A 96 0.58 5.52 7.84
N CYS A 97 1.38 6.55 7.63
CA CYS A 97 2.71 6.39 7.03
C CYS A 97 3.71 5.71 7.96
N SER A 98 3.75 6.06 9.26
CA SER A 98 4.67 5.42 10.21
C SER A 98 4.31 3.95 10.44
N ARG A 99 3.03 3.65 10.68
CA ARG A 99 2.57 2.27 10.83
C ARG A 99 2.68 1.48 9.54
N GLY A 100 2.38 2.10 8.40
CA GLY A 100 2.54 1.48 7.08
C GLY A 100 3.99 1.10 6.82
N ARG A 101 4.94 1.94 7.24
CA ARG A 101 6.37 1.61 7.19
C ARG A 101 6.67 0.38 8.03
N ASP A 102 6.23 0.31 9.28
CA ASP A 102 6.51 -0.81 10.17
C ASP A 102 5.98 -2.14 9.60
N ILE A 103 4.76 -2.12 9.04
CA ILE A 103 4.15 -3.27 8.35
C ILE A 103 4.98 -3.64 7.11
N ALA A 104 5.29 -2.68 6.24
CA ALA A 104 6.03 -2.94 5.02
C ALA A 104 7.44 -3.49 5.31
N VAL A 105 8.15 -2.95 6.31
CA VAL A 105 9.46 -3.46 6.74
C VAL A 105 9.36 -4.92 7.19
N THR A 106 8.35 -5.24 7.98
CA THR A 106 8.11 -6.60 8.48
C THR A 106 7.79 -7.55 7.32
N GLN A 107 6.80 -7.22 6.50
CA GLN A 107 6.31 -8.08 5.43
C GLN A 107 7.31 -8.25 4.28
N LEU A 108 8.18 -7.26 4.04
CA LEU A 108 9.28 -7.37 3.09
C LEU A 108 10.52 -8.07 3.68
N GLY A 109 10.48 -8.50 4.95
CA GLY A 109 11.59 -9.20 5.61
C GLY A 109 12.86 -8.36 5.75
N LEU A 110 12.72 -7.04 5.93
CA LEU A 110 13.85 -6.11 5.96
C LEU A 110 14.38 -5.93 7.39
N ILE A 111 15.69 -6.09 7.56
CA ILE A 111 16.36 -5.86 8.85
C ILE A 111 16.96 -4.45 8.83
N ASN A 112 16.50 -3.58 9.75
CA ASN A 112 16.97 -2.20 9.92
C ASN A 112 17.19 -1.42 8.60
N PRO A 113 16.18 -1.36 7.70
CA PRO A 113 16.34 -0.67 6.43
C PRO A 113 16.45 0.84 6.62
N LEU A 114 17.21 1.48 5.73
CA LEU A 114 17.19 2.93 5.59
C LEU A 114 15.76 3.40 5.28
N TRP A 115 15.37 4.52 5.89
CA TRP A 115 14.10 5.19 5.67
C TRP A 115 14.32 6.64 5.28
N GLU A 116 13.79 7.02 4.13
CA GLU A 116 13.76 8.41 3.66
C GLU A 116 12.31 8.87 3.67
N ALA A 117 11.93 9.67 4.66
CA ALA A 117 10.56 10.15 4.79
C ALA A 117 10.20 11.14 3.67
N ALA A 118 8.92 11.17 3.31
CA ALA A 118 8.38 12.27 2.52
C ALA A 118 8.55 13.60 3.27
N SER A 119 9.05 14.61 2.56
CA SER A 119 9.30 15.98 3.03
C SER A 119 8.17 16.92 2.71
#